data_AF-A0A7T0WI84-F1
#
_entry.id   AF-A0A7T0WI84-F1
#
_cell.length_a   1.000
_cell.length_b   1.000
_cell.length_c   1.000
_cell.angle_alpha   90.00
_cell.angle_beta   90.00
_cell.angle_gamma   90.00
#
_symmetry.space_group_name_H-M   'P 1'
#
loop_
_entity.id
_entity.type
_entity.pdbx_description
1 polymer ?
#
loop_
_entity_poly.entity_id
_entity_poly.type
_entity_poly.pdbx_seq_one_letter_code
_entity_poly.pdbx_strand_id
1 'polypeptide(L)'
;MIKDVIRSKDILFHTRRWKLVLVDWEKYDLHREKDFNGRKVPCGLGPFLENMSQLKGSNNVSITMVINAAVGCDPKLRTKYHDLVKRTGLNVEIFFRENVARDIGAYDFGYRKALESNYEGDIAFMNSSVSGPFTDYWLNAFRKLHHSKENIGLTGTTLNMFPLIENGKEIGCHKEHVQSWFLYSNMSVLKKAFGNSLLFEGADYKEKQALIENGEIGISQRVLDKGFGINCMSFPELSYFKGQIWPYPFRLGWRINNVELQKFINTTIV
;
A
#
# COMPACT_ATOMS: atom_id res chain seq x y z
N MET A 1 10.65 -24.34 -9.68
CA MET A 1 9.65 -23.62 -10.52
C MET A 1 9.19 -22.29 -9.89
N ILE A 2 10.07 -21.50 -9.26
CA ILE A 2 9.81 -20.07 -8.88
C ILE A 2 10.80 -19.15 -9.62
N LYS A 3 11.99 -19.67 -9.94
CA LYS A 3 13.02 -19.02 -10.79
C LYS A 3 12.53 -18.59 -12.19
N ASP A 4 11.46 -19.20 -12.69
CA ASP A 4 10.95 -18.93 -14.04
C ASP A 4 9.95 -17.77 -14.09
N VAL A 5 9.42 -17.31 -12.94
CA VAL A 5 8.56 -16.13 -12.91
C VAL A 5 9.37 -14.85 -13.15
N ILE A 6 10.70 -14.85 -13.01
CA ILE A 6 11.52 -13.63 -13.14
C ILE A 6 12.51 -13.67 -14.31
N ARG A 7 12.58 -14.79 -15.04
CA ARG A 7 13.43 -14.92 -16.23
C ARG A 7 12.78 -14.53 -17.55
N SER A 8 11.66 -13.82 -17.54
CA SER A 8 11.15 -13.25 -18.79
C SER A 8 11.83 -11.91 -19.05
N LYS A 9 12.37 -11.75 -20.25
CA LYS A 9 12.94 -10.51 -20.82
C LYS A 9 11.89 -9.38 -20.96
N ASP A 10 10.81 -9.43 -20.19
CA ASP A 10 9.71 -8.45 -20.15
C ASP A 10 9.94 -7.33 -19.12
N ILE A 11 11.21 -7.08 -18.76
CA ILE A 11 11.61 -5.86 -18.04
C ILE A 11 11.33 -4.59 -18.91
N LEU A 12 10.83 -4.73 -20.14
CA LEU A 12 10.38 -3.68 -21.06
C LEU A 12 9.10 -2.93 -20.63
N PHE A 13 8.92 -2.61 -19.35
CA PHE A 13 7.90 -1.66 -18.89
C PHE A 13 8.47 -0.30 -18.48
N HIS A 14 9.67 0.04 -18.96
CA HIS A 14 10.43 1.24 -18.59
C HIS A 14 9.73 2.58 -18.89
N THR A 15 8.59 2.59 -19.58
CA THR A 15 7.94 3.80 -20.09
C THR A 15 6.66 4.22 -19.36
N ARG A 16 6.12 3.42 -18.44
CA ARG A 16 4.87 3.79 -17.74
C ARG A 16 5.16 4.56 -16.45
N ARG A 17 4.48 5.70 -16.32
CA ARG A 17 4.49 6.55 -15.12
C ARG A 17 3.60 5.94 -14.05
N TRP A 18 4.15 5.77 -12.86
CA TRP A 18 3.47 5.30 -11.65
C TRP A 18 2.97 6.48 -10.82
N LYS A 19 1.87 6.28 -10.11
CA LYS A 19 1.47 7.17 -9.01
C LYS A 19 1.55 6.43 -7.68
N LEU A 20 2.29 6.99 -6.73
CA LEU A 20 2.35 6.49 -5.35
C LEU A 20 1.68 7.51 -4.43
N VAL A 21 0.62 7.10 -3.75
CA VAL A 21 0.02 7.85 -2.65
C VAL A 21 0.71 7.42 -1.37
N LEU A 22 1.55 8.29 -0.82
CA LEU A 22 2.39 8.02 0.33
C LEU A 22 1.87 8.78 1.55
N VAL A 23 1.47 8.05 2.59
CA VAL A 23 0.82 8.63 3.77
C VAL A 23 1.75 8.63 4.97
N ASP A 24 1.73 9.72 5.73
CA ASP A 24 2.42 9.83 7.02
C ASP A 24 1.60 10.63 8.04
N TRP A 25 1.97 10.53 9.31
CA TRP A 25 1.40 11.35 10.38
C TRP A 25 2.44 12.36 10.86
N GLU A 26 2.06 13.63 10.94
CA GLU A 26 2.99 14.73 11.21
C GLU A 26 3.85 14.57 12.47
N LYS A 27 3.33 13.85 13.47
CA LYS A 27 3.99 13.64 14.76
C LYS A 27 5.06 12.54 14.71
N TYR A 28 5.15 11.80 13.61
CA TYR A 28 6.20 10.83 13.43
C TYR A 28 7.52 11.52 13.07
N ASP A 29 8.60 11.00 13.63
CA ASP A 29 9.93 11.27 13.13
C ASP A 29 10.05 10.70 11.71
N LEU A 30 10.79 11.41 10.85
CA LEU A 30 11.00 10.98 9.46
C LEU A 30 11.78 9.66 9.40
N HIS A 31 12.73 9.49 10.33
CA HIS A 31 13.57 8.31 10.49
C HIS A 31 13.17 7.57 11.76
N ARG A 32 12.71 6.33 11.62
CA ARG A 32 12.27 5.48 12.74
C ARG A 32 12.88 4.09 12.61
N GLU A 33 12.89 3.36 13.71
CA GLU A 33 13.24 1.94 13.74
C GLU A 33 12.07 1.13 14.29
N LYS A 34 11.87 -0.07 13.75
CA LYS A 34 10.98 -1.08 14.33
C LYS A 34 11.83 -2.25 14.82
N ASP A 35 11.54 -2.73 16.02
CA ASP A 35 12.13 -3.95 16.54
C ASP A 35 11.33 -5.16 16.04
N PHE A 36 12.03 -6.07 15.36
CA PHE A 36 11.52 -7.37 14.95
C PHE A 36 12.40 -8.47 15.55
N ASN A 37 11.97 -9.01 16.70
CA ASN A 37 12.65 -10.09 17.41
C ASN A 37 14.14 -9.79 17.68
N GLY A 38 14.44 -8.58 18.16
CA GLY A 38 15.80 -8.11 18.45
C GLY A 38 16.55 -7.55 17.24
N ARG A 39 15.94 -7.52 16.05
CA ARG A 39 16.50 -6.87 14.87
C ARG A 39 15.80 -5.53 14.63
N LYS A 40 16.58 -4.45 14.67
CA LYS A 40 16.10 -3.12 14.31
C LYS A 40 16.05 -2.96 12.80
N VAL A 41 14.90 -2.60 12.28
CA VAL A 41 14.66 -2.36 10.85
C VAL A 41 14.30 -0.88 10.64
N PRO A 42 15.07 -0.14 9.82
CA PRO A 42 14.72 1.24 9.46
C PRO A 42 13.38 1.33 8.76
N CYS A 43 12.58 2.31 9.15
CA CYS A 43 11.27 2.62 8.58
C CYS A 43 10.97 4.13 8.71
N GLY A 44 9.83 4.58 8.20
CA GLY A 44 9.52 6.01 8.10
C GLY A 44 9.76 6.54 6.68
N LEU A 45 9.27 7.76 6.46
CA LEU A 45 9.42 8.43 5.16
C LEU A 45 10.87 8.69 4.77
N GLY A 46 11.72 9.00 5.76
CA GLY A 46 13.14 9.32 5.56
C GLY A 46 13.85 8.17 4.83
N PRO A 47 14.00 7.00 5.49
CA PRO A 47 14.61 5.84 4.86
C PRO A 47 13.91 5.42 3.56
N PHE A 48 12.58 5.53 3.48
CA PHE A 48 11.84 5.16 2.28
C PHE A 48 12.23 6.02 1.06
N LEU A 49 12.15 7.35 1.19
CA LEU A 49 12.45 8.26 0.10
C LEU A 49 13.94 8.28 -0.25
N GLU A 50 14.81 8.16 0.76
CA GLU A 50 16.28 8.12 0.58
C GLU A 50 16.73 6.83 -0.13
N ASN A 51 16.10 5.69 0.15
CA ASN A 51 16.35 4.46 -0.60
C ASN A 51 15.78 4.58 -2.01
N MET A 52 14.55 5.06 -2.14
CA MET A 52 13.88 5.17 -3.43
C MET A 52 14.62 6.08 -4.41
N SER A 53 15.25 7.16 -3.95
CA SER A 53 16.02 8.06 -4.82
C SER A 53 17.25 7.40 -5.45
N GLN A 54 17.76 6.32 -4.86
CA GLN A 54 18.94 5.60 -5.35
C GLN A 54 18.60 4.47 -6.32
N LEU A 55 17.33 4.05 -6.39
CA LEU A 55 16.90 2.92 -7.19
C LEU A 55 16.54 3.32 -8.62
N LYS A 56 16.78 2.41 -9.57
CA LYS A 56 16.32 2.58 -10.95
C LYS A 56 14.80 2.52 -11.04
N GLY A 57 14.26 3.34 -11.93
CA GLY A 57 12.82 3.47 -12.15
C GLY A 57 12.13 4.46 -11.21
N SER A 58 12.83 5.03 -10.22
CA SER A 58 12.32 6.09 -9.34
C SER A 58 11.84 7.33 -10.11
N ASN A 59 12.54 7.71 -11.18
CA ASN A 59 12.16 8.80 -12.09
C ASN A 59 10.82 8.56 -12.81
N ASN A 60 10.34 7.32 -12.86
CA ASN A 60 9.04 6.99 -13.45
C ASN A 60 7.90 7.08 -12.41
N VAL A 61 8.20 7.41 -11.16
CA VAL A 61 7.20 7.47 -10.09
C VAL A 61 6.92 8.93 -9.72
N SER A 62 5.65 9.31 -9.81
CA SER A 62 5.12 10.53 -9.21
C SER A 62 4.54 10.20 -7.84
N ILE A 63 4.90 10.97 -6.82
CA ILE A 63 4.48 10.73 -5.44
C ILE A 63 3.52 11.84 -5.02
N THR A 64 2.31 11.44 -4.60
CA THR A 64 1.39 12.31 -3.86
C THR A 64 1.55 11.97 -2.39
N MET A 65 2.32 12.79 -1.68
CA MET A 65 2.58 12.61 -0.25
C MET A 65 1.51 13.34 0.57
N VAL A 66 0.76 12.59 1.38
CA VAL A 66 -0.35 13.10 2.18
C VAL A 66 -0.01 12.99 3.66
N ILE A 67 0.17 14.12 4.31
CA ILE A 67 0.51 14.22 5.72
C ILE A 67 -0.77 14.46 6.52
N ASN A 68 -1.15 13.48 7.32
CA ASN A 68 -2.19 13.64 8.32
C ASN A 68 -1.66 14.55 9.43
N ALA A 69 -2.35 15.66 9.65
CA ALA A 69 -2.03 16.71 10.59
C ALA A 69 -3.14 16.86 11.64
N ALA A 70 -2.76 17.21 12.86
CA ALA A 70 -3.66 17.65 13.90
C ALA A 70 -4.03 19.13 13.66
N VAL A 71 -5.25 19.48 14.08
CA VAL A 71 -5.70 20.87 14.08
C VAL A 71 -4.73 21.71 14.92
N GLY A 72 -4.27 22.85 14.38
CA GLY A 72 -3.40 23.79 15.08
C GLY A 72 -1.91 23.40 15.14
N CYS A 73 -1.46 22.43 14.34
CA CYS A 73 -0.04 22.05 14.32
C CYS A 73 0.88 23.17 13.81
N ASP A 74 2.07 23.26 14.40
CA ASP A 74 3.12 24.23 14.09
C ASP A 74 3.55 24.11 12.61
N PRO A 75 3.40 25.18 11.80
CA PRO A 75 3.90 25.23 10.43
C PRO A 75 5.39 24.84 10.30
N LYS A 76 6.21 25.04 11.34
CA LYS A 76 7.64 24.65 11.33
C LYS A 76 7.83 23.14 11.27
N LEU A 77 6.90 22.35 11.80
CA LEU A 77 6.94 20.87 11.70
C LEU A 77 6.70 20.39 10.27
N ARG A 78 6.23 21.26 9.36
CA ARG A 78 6.01 20.95 7.95
C ARG A 78 7.29 21.06 7.13
N THR A 79 8.24 21.91 7.54
CA THR A 79 9.49 22.16 6.81
C THR A 79 10.31 20.89 6.63
N LYS A 80 10.32 19.99 7.64
CA LYS A 80 11.05 18.72 7.58
C LYS A 80 10.67 17.87 6.35
N TYR A 81 9.41 17.90 5.91
CA TYR A 81 8.94 17.15 4.75
C TYR A 81 9.46 17.76 3.44
N HIS A 82 9.43 19.08 3.33
CA HIS A 82 9.96 19.80 2.18
C HIS A 82 11.48 19.61 2.06
N ASP A 83 12.20 19.69 3.18
CA ASP A 83 13.65 19.45 3.22
C ASP A 83 13.99 18.02 2.80
N LEU A 84 13.24 17.03 3.29
CA LEU A 84 13.42 15.64 2.89
C LEU A 84 13.23 15.45 1.38
N VAL A 85 12.13 15.96 0.81
CA VAL A 85 11.86 15.88 -0.64
C VAL A 85 12.95 16.58 -1.46
N LYS A 86 13.39 17.76 -1.02
CA LYS A 86 14.46 18.51 -1.69
C LYS A 86 15.76 17.73 -1.73
N ARG A 87 16.11 17.01 -0.65
CA ARG A 87 17.32 16.18 -0.59
C ARG A 87 17.26 14.95 -1.49
N THR A 88 16.07 14.38 -1.70
CA THR A 88 15.92 13.14 -2.48
C THR A 88 15.82 13.38 -3.98
N GLY A 89 15.44 14.58 -4.42
CA GLY A 89 15.27 14.92 -5.84
C GLY A 89 14.10 14.18 -6.51
N LEU A 90 13.26 13.50 -5.73
CA LEU A 90 12.10 12.76 -6.22
C LEU A 90 10.97 13.72 -6.64
N ASN A 91 10.15 13.28 -7.59
CA ASN A 91 8.94 13.98 -7.99
C ASN A 91 7.83 13.79 -6.94
N VAL A 92 7.78 14.69 -5.95
CA VAL A 92 6.84 14.60 -4.82
C VAL A 92 6.02 15.88 -4.68
N GLU A 93 4.70 15.72 -4.62
CA GLU A 93 3.75 16.76 -4.25
C GLU A 93 3.27 16.52 -2.82
N ILE A 94 3.35 17.52 -1.95
CA ILE A 94 3.07 17.39 -0.51
C ILE A 94 1.74 18.07 -0.17
N PHE A 95 0.87 17.34 0.51
CA PHE A 95 -0.41 17.84 1.00
C PHE A 95 -0.52 17.62 2.50
N PHE A 96 -1.05 18.62 3.20
CA PHE A 96 -1.39 18.53 4.62
C PHE A 96 -2.90 18.52 4.77
N ARG A 97 -3.43 17.60 5.58
CA ARG A 97 -4.87 17.47 5.84
C ARG A 97 -5.13 17.12 7.29
N GLU A 98 -6.36 17.35 7.76
CA GLU A 98 -6.78 16.83 9.06
C GLU A 98 -6.74 15.29 9.09
N ASN A 99 -6.44 14.72 10.25
CA ASN A 99 -6.36 13.27 10.47
C ASN A 99 -7.75 12.57 10.52
N VAL A 100 -8.66 12.94 9.62
CA VAL A 100 -9.98 12.30 9.45
C VAL A 100 -9.81 11.00 8.67
N ALA A 101 -10.41 9.92 9.14
CA ALA A 101 -10.31 8.59 8.54
C ALA A 101 -8.87 8.03 8.38
N ARG A 102 -7.90 8.61 9.12
CA ARG A 102 -6.50 8.14 9.20
C ARG A 102 -5.89 7.87 7.81
N ASP A 103 -5.21 6.74 7.65
CA ASP A 103 -4.55 6.35 6.41
C ASP A 103 -5.52 6.20 5.25
N ILE A 104 -6.72 5.66 5.50
CA ILE A 104 -7.74 5.45 4.46
C ILE A 104 -8.26 6.79 3.91
N GLY A 105 -8.47 7.78 4.78
CA GLY A 105 -8.82 9.14 4.35
C GLY A 105 -7.73 9.81 3.53
N ALA A 106 -6.46 9.50 3.82
CA ALA A 106 -5.33 10.01 3.06
C ALA A 106 -5.16 9.29 1.71
N TYR A 107 -5.44 7.98 1.66
CA TYR A 107 -5.54 7.22 0.41
C TYR A 107 -6.65 7.76 -0.48
N ASP A 108 -7.83 8.01 0.08
CA ASP A 108 -8.95 8.62 -0.63
C ASP A 108 -8.59 10.01 -1.19
N PHE A 109 -7.93 10.84 -0.40
CA PHE A 109 -7.44 12.14 -0.86
C PHE A 109 -6.49 12.00 -2.06
N GLY A 110 -5.52 11.09 -1.99
CA GLY A 110 -4.60 10.82 -3.09
C GLY A 110 -5.29 10.24 -4.32
N TYR A 111 -6.31 9.39 -4.14
CA TYR A 111 -7.14 8.87 -5.22
C TYR A 111 -7.91 10.00 -5.93
N ARG A 112 -8.54 10.90 -5.16
CA ARG A 112 -9.23 12.07 -5.73
C ARG A 112 -8.30 12.99 -6.49
N LYS A 113 -7.07 13.21 -6.00
CA LYS A 113 -6.03 13.95 -6.75
C LYS A 113 -5.65 13.26 -8.06
N ALA A 114 -5.63 11.92 -8.09
CA ALA A 114 -5.42 11.17 -9.33
C ALA A 114 -6.58 11.37 -10.31
N LEU A 115 -7.83 11.38 -9.83
CA LEU A 115 -9.01 11.67 -10.66
C LEU A 115 -9.00 13.10 -11.20
N GLU A 116 -8.73 14.10 -10.35
CA GLU A 116 -8.66 15.52 -10.73
C GLU A 116 -7.61 15.79 -11.82
N SER A 117 -6.52 15.02 -11.81
CA SER A 117 -5.44 15.11 -12.82
C SER A 117 -5.66 14.23 -14.04
N ASN A 118 -6.83 13.59 -14.19
CA ASN A 118 -7.15 12.62 -15.25
C ASN A 118 -6.08 11.53 -15.40
N TYR A 119 -5.54 11.05 -14.28
CA TYR A 119 -4.57 9.97 -14.29
C TYR A 119 -5.26 8.63 -14.59
N GLU A 120 -4.73 7.87 -15.55
CA GLU A 120 -5.28 6.57 -16.00
C GLU A 120 -4.36 5.37 -15.71
N GLY A 121 -3.22 5.60 -15.06
CA GLY A 121 -2.17 4.59 -14.91
C GLY A 121 -2.30 3.69 -13.68
N ASP A 122 -1.16 3.09 -13.35
CA ASP A 122 -0.96 2.21 -12.21
C ASP A 122 -0.75 3.03 -10.93
N ILE A 123 -1.49 2.70 -9.86
CA ILE A 123 -1.46 3.47 -8.62
C ILE A 123 -1.25 2.54 -7.42
N ALA A 124 -0.38 2.99 -6.51
CA ALA A 124 -0.17 2.35 -5.22
C ALA A 124 -0.50 3.30 -4.07
N PHE A 125 -1.00 2.76 -2.97
CA PHE A 125 -1.26 3.45 -1.72
C PHE A 125 -0.41 2.80 -0.64
N MET A 126 0.30 3.61 0.14
CA MET A 126 1.21 3.09 1.14
C MET A 126 1.34 4.06 2.31
N ASN A 127 1.45 3.54 3.53
CA ASN A 127 1.82 4.35 4.68
C ASN A 127 3.33 4.27 4.97
N SER A 128 3.83 5.29 5.66
CA SER A 128 5.24 5.50 6.00
C SER A 128 5.83 4.43 6.93
N SER A 129 5.01 3.48 7.39
CA SER A 129 5.45 2.42 8.29
C SER A 129 6.00 1.20 7.53
N VAL A 130 5.77 1.14 6.21
CA VAL A 130 6.37 0.14 5.32
C VAL A 130 7.86 0.42 5.17
N SER A 131 8.67 -0.63 5.26
CA SER A 131 10.12 -0.57 5.04
C SER A 131 10.45 -0.93 3.60
N GLY A 132 11.49 -0.32 3.05
CA GLY A 132 11.86 -0.39 1.63
C GLY A 132 11.67 0.95 0.92
N PRO A 133 11.66 0.98 -0.42
CA PRO A 133 12.03 -0.12 -1.31
C PRO A 133 13.52 -0.47 -1.23
N PHE A 134 13.90 -1.68 -1.65
CA PHE A 134 15.29 -2.17 -1.61
C PHE A 134 15.81 -2.65 -2.97
N THR A 135 14.97 -2.67 -4.00
CA THR A 135 15.33 -3.23 -5.31
C THR A 135 14.86 -2.34 -6.45
N ASP A 136 15.64 -2.32 -7.53
CA ASP A 136 15.31 -1.61 -8.76
C ASP A 136 13.93 -2.04 -9.29
N TYR A 137 13.14 -1.08 -9.77
CA TYR A 137 11.82 -1.33 -10.36
C TYR A 137 10.86 -2.13 -9.47
N TRP A 138 10.96 -2.05 -8.14
CA TRP A 138 10.19 -2.85 -7.18
C TRP A 138 8.67 -2.87 -7.42
N LEU A 139 8.09 -1.77 -7.90
CA LEU A 139 6.66 -1.66 -8.24
C LEU A 139 6.25 -2.62 -9.36
N ASN A 140 7.15 -2.97 -10.29
CA ASN A 140 6.86 -3.90 -11.38
C ASN A 140 6.51 -5.30 -10.88
N ALA A 141 6.99 -5.71 -9.70
CA ALA A 141 6.62 -7.00 -9.11
C ALA A 141 5.12 -7.04 -8.77
N PHE A 142 4.59 -5.97 -8.16
CA PHE A 142 3.17 -5.83 -7.85
C PHE A 142 2.32 -5.79 -9.11
N ARG A 143 2.75 -5.04 -10.13
CA ARG A 143 2.06 -4.99 -11.42
C ARG A 143 2.03 -6.34 -12.11
N LYS A 144 3.18 -7.03 -12.17
CA LYS A 144 3.25 -8.37 -12.77
C LYS A 144 2.29 -9.33 -12.08
N LEU A 145 2.26 -9.33 -10.75
CA LEU A 145 1.35 -10.15 -9.98
C LEU A 145 -0.11 -9.77 -10.24
N HIS A 146 -0.43 -8.48 -10.29
CA HIS A 146 -1.78 -8.01 -10.57
C HIS A 146 -2.29 -8.44 -11.94
N HIS A 147 -1.44 -8.42 -12.97
CA HIS A 147 -1.81 -8.85 -14.32
C HIS A 147 -1.52 -10.34 -14.57
N SER A 148 -1.12 -11.11 -13.56
CA SER A 148 -0.82 -12.54 -13.73
C SER A 148 -2.08 -13.39 -13.96
N LYS A 149 -3.26 -12.87 -13.57
CA LYS A 149 -4.57 -13.46 -13.81
C LYS A 149 -5.54 -12.38 -14.28
N GLU A 150 -6.54 -12.79 -15.03
CA GLU A 150 -7.61 -11.88 -15.44
C GLU A 150 -8.41 -11.40 -14.22
N ASN A 151 -8.93 -10.17 -14.32
CA ASN A 151 -9.84 -9.58 -13.35
C ASN A 151 -9.32 -9.46 -11.91
N ILE A 152 -8.01 -9.40 -11.67
CA ILE A 152 -7.51 -8.94 -10.37
C ILE A 152 -7.74 -7.44 -10.26
N GLY A 153 -8.30 -7.02 -9.12
CA GLY A 153 -8.59 -5.61 -8.83
C GLY A 153 -7.73 -5.01 -7.72
N LEU A 154 -7.17 -5.82 -6.83
CA LEU A 154 -6.33 -5.34 -5.75
C LEU A 154 -5.18 -6.30 -5.47
N THR A 155 -3.97 -5.75 -5.35
CA THR A 155 -2.78 -6.51 -4.99
C THR A 155 -2.12 -5.84 -3.79
N GLY A 156 -1.64 -6.59 -2.80
CA GLY A 156 -0.82 -5.99 -1.73
C GLY A 156 0.31 -6.88 -1.27
N THR A 157 0.83 -6.60 -0.09
CA THR A 157 1.93 -7.38 0.50
C THR A 157 1.44 -8.68 1.10
N THR A 158 0.32 -8.65 1.82
CA THR A 158 -0.31 -9.79 2.49
C THR A 158 -1.83 -9.79 2.32
N LEU A 159 -2.43 -10.98 2.46
CA LEU A 159 -3.86 -11.20 2.60
C LEU A 159 -4.20 -11.58 4.04
N ASN A 160 -5.39 -11.21 4.50
CA ASN A 160 -5.91 -11.56 5.81
C ASN A 160 -7.41 -11.86 5.72
N MET A 161 -7.92 -12.67 6.64
CA MET A 161 -9.34 -13.03 6.77
C MET A 161 -9.83 -13.04 8.23
N PHE A 162 -8.91 -12.81 9.18
CA PHE A 162 -9.16 -12.99 10.60
C PHE A 162 -9.58 -11.68 11.25
N PRO A 163 -10.38 -11.74 12.32
CA PRO A 163 -10.78 -10.55 13.03
C PRO A 163 -9.56 -10.03 13.81
N LEU A 164 -9.61 -8.75 14.17
CA LEU A 164 -8.64 -8.24 15.13
C LEU A 164 -8.96 -8.85 16.51
N ILE A 165 -7.96 -9.31 17.25
CA ILE A 165 -8.15 -9.71 18.65
C ILE A 165 -7.57 -8.64 19.56
N GLU A 166 -8.38 -8.10 20.45
CA GLU A 166 -7.96 -7.12 21.45
C GLU A 166 -8.48 -7.56 22.82
N ASN A 167 -7.59 -7.67 23.81
CA ASN A 167 -7.91 -8.13 25.16
C ASN A 167 -8.67 -9.48 25.19
N GLY A 168 -8.32 -10.40 24.29
CA GLY A 168 -8.92 -11.73 24.18
C GLY A 168 -10.31 -11.76 23.54
N LYS A 169 -10.82 -10.64 23.03
CA LYS A 169 -12.10 -10.55 22.33
C LYS A 169 -11.89 -10.31 20.84
N GLU A 170 -12.71 -10.95 20.01
CA GLU A 170 -12.76 -10.64 18.59
C GLU A 170 -13.42 -9.27 18.37
N ILE A 171 -12.77 -8.44 17.58
CA ILE A 171 -13.21 -7.11 17.18
C ILE A 171 -13.06 -7.02 15.67
N GLY A 172 -14.07 -6.48 14.98
CA GLY A 172 -14.07 -6.44 13.52
C GLY A 172 -14.82 -7.61 12.87
N CYS A 173 -14.91 -7.55 11.55
CA CYS A 173 -15.49 -8.61 10.75
C CYS A 173 -14.43 -9.59 10.23
N HIS A 174 -14.85 -10.83 10.01
CA HIS A 174 -14.05 -11.89 9.40
C HIS A 174 -14.27 -11.87 7.89
N LYS A 175 -13.44 -11.11 7.16
CA LYS A 175 -13.57 -11.02 5.71
C LYS A 175 -12.22 -10.95 5.04
N GLU A 176 -12.15 -11.56 3.87
CA GLU A 176 -10.97 -11.61 3.02
C GLU A 176 -10.57 -10.20 2.58
N HIS A 177 -9.34 -9.81 2.86
CA HIS A 177 -8.85 -8.50 2.45
C HIS A 177 -7.33 -8.48 2.29
N VAL A 178 -6.89 -7.56 1.44
CA VAL A 178 -5.49 -7.13 1.39
C VAL A 178 -5.23 -6.21 2.58
N GLN A 179 -4.11 -6.41 3.27
CA GLN A 179 -3.72 -5.55 4.38
C GLN A 179 -3.36 -4.14 3.89
N SER A 180 -3.90 -3.11 4.55
CA SER A 180 -3.94 -1.71 4.06
C SER A 180 -2.61 -0.96 4.10
N TRP A 181 -1.52 -1.58 4.57
CA TRP A 181 -0.18 -0.97 4.61
C TRP A 181 0.36 -0.67 3.22
N PHE A 182 0.04 -1.51 2.23
CA PHE A 182 0.39 -1.34 0.83
C PHE A 182 -0.68 -1.94 -0.07
N LEU A 183 -1.29 -1.11 -0.91
CA LEU A 183 -2.33 -1.49 -1.86
C LEU A 183 -1.93 -1.06 -3.27
N TYR A 184 -2.04 -1.95 -4.23
CA TYR A 184 -1.79 -1.71 -5.65
C TYR A 184 -3.04 -1.98 -6.48
N SER A 185 -3.32 -1.09 -7.43
CA SER A 185 -4.35 -1.26 -8.45
C SER A 185 -4.04 -0.41 -9.68
N ASN A 186 -5.00 -0.34 -10.61
CA ASN A 186 -4.99 0.60 -11.72
C ASN A 186 -6.25 1.46 -11.70
N MET A 187 -6.19 2.66 -12.28
CA MET A 187 -7.30 3.62 -12.23
C MET A 187 -8.59 3.11 -12.87
N SER A 188 -8.51 2.25 -13.90
CA SER A 188 -9.70 1.63 -14.50
C SER A 188 -10.46 0.76 -13.49
N VAL A 189 -9.76 -0.09 -12.74
CA VAL A 189 -10.37 -0.88 -11.67
C VAL A 189 -10.91 0.03 -10.57
N LEU A 190 -10.12 1.01 -10.12
CA LEU A 190 -10.54 1.86 -9.02
C LEU A 190 -11.81 2.65 -9.36
N LYS A 191 -11.91 3.22 -10.56
CA LYS A 191 -13.12 3.92 -11.01
C LYS A 191 -14.35 3.00 -11.02
N LYS A 192 -14.20 1.77 -11.50
CA LYS A 192 -15.29 0.78 -11.52
C LYS A 192 -15.72 0.36 -10.12
N ALA A 193 -14.76 0.17 -9.21
CA ALA A 193 -15.04 -0.31 -7.87
C ALA A 193 -15.50 0.78 -6.89
N PHE A 194 -14.95 1.99 -7.05
CA PHE A 194 -15.06 3.05 -6.07
C PHE A 194 -15.76 4.32 -6.58
N GLY A 195 -15.95 4.48 -7.89
CA GLY A 195 -16.40 5.75 -8.45
C GLY A 195 -15.42 6.85 -8.09
N ASN A 196 -15.89 7.87 -7.37
CA ASN A 196 -15.09 9.05 -7.03
C ASN A 196 -14.49 9.04 -5.62
N SER A 197 -14.70 7.98 -4.83
CA SER A 197 -14.25 7.93 -3.43
C SER A 197 -13.95 6.51 -2.95
N LEU A 198 -12.78 6.33 -2.33
CA LEU A 198 -12.43 5.09 -1.63
C LEU A 198 -13.22 4.93 -0.32
N LEU A 199 -13.70 6.03 0.26
CA LEU A 199 -14.51 6.02 1.47
C LEU A 199 -15.95 5.56 1.16
N PHE A 200 -16.58 4.92 2.13
CA PHE A 200 -18.02 4.69 2.13
C PHE A 200 -18.75 5.97 2.50
N GLU A 201 -19.76 6.30 1.71
CA GLU A 201 -20.65 7.41 2.00
C GLU A 201 -21.44 7.13 3.28
N GLY A 202 -21.53 8.13 4.17
CA GLY A 202 -22.25 8.02 5.43
C GLY A 202 -21.55 7.26 6.56
N ALA A 203 -20.36 6.69 6.34
CA ALA A 203 -19.62 6.01 7.40
C ALA A 203 -18.94 6.98 8.38
N ASP A 204 -19.11 6.75 9.69
CA ASP A 204 -18.41 7.52 10.72
C ASP A 204 -17.03 6.91 11.04
N TYR A 205 -16.01 7.41 10.34
CA TYR A 205 -14.63 6.98 10.52
C TYR A 205 -13.94 7.51 11.80
N LYS A 206 -14.68 8.13 12.74
CA LYS A 206 -14.17 8.41 14.09
C LYS A 206 -14.11 7.14 14.93
N GLU A 207 -15.02 6.21 14.68
CA GLU A 207 -15.08 4.93 15.38
C GLU A 207 -14.04 3.94 14.84
N LYS A 208 -13.30 3.28 15.74
CA LYS A 208 -12.27 2.29 15.38
C LYS A 208 -12.86 1.16 14.53
N GLN A 209 -14.06 0.71 14.86
CA GLN A 209 -14.75 -0.34 14.13
C GLN A 209 -15.00 0.05 12.67
N ALA A 210 -15.52 1.26 12.42
CA ALA A 210 -15.80 1.75 11.07
C ALA A 210 -14.51 1.92 10.23
N LEU A 211 -13.39 2.32 10.85
CA LEU A 211 -12.08 2.34 10.19
C LEU A 211 -11.64 0.95 9.70
N ILE A 212 -11.91 -0.09 10.49
CA ILE A 212 -11.58 -1.47 10.13
C ILE A 212 -12.55 -1.99 9.07
N GLU A 213 -13.86 -1.93 9.34
CA GLU A 213 -14.89 -2.54 8.50
C GLU A 213 -15.08 -1.81 7.16
N ASN A 214 -15.17 -0.47 7.20
CA ASN A 214 -15.41 0.34 6.00
C ASN A 214 -14.12 0.87 5.38
N GLY A 215 -12.98 0.73 6.07
CA GLY A 215 -11.68 1.14 5.56
C GLY A 215 -10.84 -0.06 5.13
N GLU A 216 -10.09 -0.63 6.07
CA GLU A 216 -9.12 -1.70 5.80
C GLU A 216 -9.75 -2.91 5.08
N ILE A 217 -10.85 -3.43 5.63
CA ILE A 217 -11.57 -4.56 5.05
C ILE A 217 -12.44 -4.10 3.88
N GLY A 218 -13.16 -2.99 4.07
CA GLY A 218 -14.14 -2.47 3.14
C GLY A 218 -13.61 -2.19 1.74
N ILE A 219 -12.36 -1.72 1.62
CA ILE A 219 -11.72 -1.52 0.32
C ILE A 219 -11.65 -2.82 -0.48
N SER A 220 -11.15 -3.91 0.13
CA SER A 220 -11.03 -5.19 -0.55
C SER A 220 -12.40 -5.78 -0.89
N GLN A 221 -13.37 -5.62 0.01
CA GLN A 221 -14.73 -6.12 -0.19
C GLN A 221 -15.44 -5.40 -1.33
N ARG A 222 -15.27 -4.08 -1.49
CA ARG A 222 -15.83 -3.35 -2.65
C ARG A 222 -15.24 -3.81 -3.99
N VAL A 223 -13.96 -4.17 -4.01
CA VAL A 223 -13.31 -4.77 -5.19
C VAL A 223 -13.93 -6.12 -5.52
N LEU A 224 -14.06 -6.99 -4.50
CA LEU A 224 -14.67 -8.31 -4.62
C LEU A 224 -16.15 -8.26 -5.05
N ASP A 225 -16.92 -7.32 -4.51
CA ASP A 225 -18.33 -7.10 -4.85
C ASP A 225 -18.54 -6.68 -6.30
N LYS A 226 -17.50 -6.17 -6.95
CA LYS A 226 -17.51 -5.73 -8.35
C LYS A 226 -16.99 -6.81 -9.30
N GLY A 227 -16.80 -8.03 -8.79
CA GLY A 227 -16.37 -9.19 -9.57
C GLY A 227 -14.86 -9.30 -9.78
N PHE A 228 -14.08 -8.40 -9.17
CA PHE A 228 -12.62 -8.47 -9.23
C PHE A 228 -12.05 -9.39 -8.14
N GLY A 229 -10.87 -9.95 -8.38
CA GLY A 229 -10.12 -10.73 -7.41
C GLY A 229 -9.09 -9.90 -6.64
N ILE A 230 -8.57 -10.49 -5.56
CA ILE A 230 -7.46 -9.95 -4.76
C ILE A 230 -6.30 -10.94 -4.69
N ASN A 231 -5.06 -10.44 -4.62
CA ASN A 231 -3.86 -11.26 -4.44
C ASN A 231 -2.77 -10.53 -3.64
N CYS A 232 -1.67 -11.22 -3.31
CA CYS A 232 -0.58 -10.60 -2.57
C CYS A 232 0.81 -11.19 -2.86
N MET A 233 1.84 -10.39 -2.63
CA MET A 233 3.23 -10.77 -2.86
C MET A 233 3.73 -11.91 -1.97
N SER A 234 3.14 -12.07 -0.78
CA SER A 234 3.53 -13.14 0.15
C SER A 234 3.12 -14.53 -0.34
N PHE A 235 2.08 -14.61 -1.18
CA PHE A 235 1.54 -15.85 -1.76
C PHE A 235 1.16 -15.60 -3.22
N PRO A 236 2.16 -15.37 -4.11
CA PRO A 236 1.93 -14.90 -5.48
C PRO A 236 1.17 -15.89 -6.36
N GLU A 237 1.15 -17.17 -6.01
CA GLU A 237 0.35 -18.20 -6.68
C GLU A 237 -1.15 -18.07 -6.40
N LEU A 238 -1.51 -17.42 -5.29
CA LEU A 238 -2.88 -17.33 -4.83
C LEU A 238 -3.57 -16.07 -5.33
N SER A 239 -4.84 -16.25 -5.66
CA SER A 239 -5.75 -15.15 -5.92
C SER A 239 -7.13 -15.59 -5.46
N TYR A 240 -7.83 -14.68 -4.78
CA TYR A 240 -9.14 -14.95 -4.24
C TYR A 240 -10.18 -14.12 -4.98
N PHE A 241 -11.27 -14.77 -5.36
CA PHE A 241 -12.48 -14.15 -5.88
C PHE A 241 -13.64 -14.45 -4.94
N LYS A 242 -14.61 -13.53 -4.90
CA LYS A 242 -15.76 -13.63 -4.00
C LYS A 242 -16.49 -14.96 -4.16
N GLY A 243 -16.73 -15.64 -3.04
CA GLY A 243 -17.45 -16.92 -2.99
C GLY A 243 -16.59 -18.16 -3.26
N GLN A 244 -15.30 -17.99 -3.57
CA GLN A 244 -14.37 -19.11 -3.57
C GLN A 244 -14.11 -19.59 -2.14
N ILE A 245 -13.74 -20.86 -1.99
CA ILE A 245 -13.26 -21.37 -0.71
C ILE A 245 -11.93 -20.69 -0.41
N TRP A 246 -11.84 -20.06 0.76
CA TRP A 246 -10.58 -19.44 1.16
C TRP A 246 -9.48 -20.50 1.29
N PRO A 247 -8.34 -20.34 0.61
CA PRO A 247 -7.35 -21.39 0.46
C PRO A 247 -6.53 -21.70 1.73
N TYR A 248 -6.66 -20.91 2.81
CA TYR A 248 -5.87 -21.10 4.04
C TYR A 248 -6.68 -21.31 5.32
N PRO A 249 -6.41 -22.37 6.10
CA PRO A 249 -7.02 -22.56 7.41
C PRO A 249 -6.31 -21.81 8.57
N PHE A 250 -5.36 -20.89 8.34
CA PHE A 250 -4.51 -20.35 9.42
C PHE A 250 -4.39 -18.82 9.49
N ARG A 251 -4.40 -18.30 10.73
CA ARG A 251 -4.03 -16.92 11.12
C ARG A 251 -2.60 -16.61 10.69
N LEU A 252 -2.43 -16.07 9.49
CA LEU A 252 -1.17 -15.44 9.09
C LEU A 252 -1.12 -13.98 9.57
N GLY A 253 -1.28 -13.81 10.89
CA GLY A 253 -0.79 -12.61 11.56
C GLY A 253 0.73 -12.71 11.65
N TRP A 254 1.46 -11.81 10.98
CA TRP A 254 2.87 -11.48 11.23
C TRP A 254 3.92 -12.60 11.30
N ARG A 255 3.62 -13.85 10.90
CA ARG A 255 4.56 -14.99 10.91
C ARG A 255 5.24 -15.28 9.58
N ILE A 256 5.27 -14.32 8.65
CA ILE A 256 6.27 -14.37 7.58
C ILE A 256 7.53 -13.77 8.16
N ASN A 257 8.41 -14.65 8.64
CA ASN A 257 9.79 -14.27 8.91
C ASN A 257 10.30 -13.47 7.72
N ASN A 258 10.73 -12.23 7.97
CA ASN A 258 11.27 -11.31 6.96
C ASN A 258 12.36 -11.99 6.11
N VAL A 259 13.00 -13.05 6.63
CA VAL A 259 13.94 -13.93 5.91
C VAL A 259 13.33 -14.65 4.71
N GLU A 260 12.07 -15.09 4.73
CA GLU A 260 11.45 -15.75 3.56
C GLU A 260 11.00 -14.75 2.51
N LEU A 261 10.48 -13.59 2.91
CA LEU A 261 10.18 -12.48 2.00
C LEU A 261 11.48 -11.88 1.41
N GLN A 262 12.53 -11.73 2.21
CA GLN A 262 13.88 -11.34 1.75
C GLN A 262 14.52 -12.43 0.90
N LYS A 263 14.36 -13.72 1.21
CA LYS A 263 14.81 -14.80 0.32
C LYS A 263 14.05 -14.76 -1.00
N PHE A 264 12.74 -14.53 -0.98
CA PHE A 264 11.96 -14.35 -2.20
C PHE A 264 12.47 -13.15 -3.01
N ILE A 265 12.66 -11.98 -2.41
CA ILE A 265 13.23 -10.79 -3.08
C ILE A 265 14.67 -11.05 -3.60
N ASN A 266 15.53 -11.69 -2.80
CA ASN A 266 16.94 -11.93 -3.13
C ASN A 266 17.17 -13.12 -4.09
N THR A 267 16.25 -14.08 -4.18
CA THR A 267 16.34 -15.20 -5.15
C THR A 267 15.63 -14.92 -6.47
N THR A 268 14.87 -13.83 -6.50
CA THR A 268 14.06 -13.39 -7.64
C THR A 268 14.83 -12.44 -8.54
N ILE A 269 15.80 -11.68 -8.01
CA ILE A 269 16.61 -10.73 -8.78
C ILE A 269 18.06 -11.20 -8.79
N VAL A 270 18.34 -12.20 -9.61
CA VAL A 270 19.66 -12.46 -10.21
C VAL A 270 19.46 -12.72 -11.70
#